data_AF-A0A1W6L6S6-F1
#
_entry.id   AF-A0A1W6L6S6-F1
#
_cell.length_a   1.000
_cell.length_b   1.000
_cell.length_c   1.000
_cell.angle_alpha   90.00
_cell.angle_beta   90.00
_cell.angle_gamma   90.00
#
_symmetry.space_group_name_H-M   'P 1'
#
loop_
_entity.id
_entity.type
_entity.pdbx_description
1 polymer ?
#
loop_
_entity_poly.entity_id
_entity_poly.type
_entity_poly.pdbx_seq_one_letter_code
_entity_poly.pdbx_strand_id
1 'polypeptide(L)'
;MGGPPEGAGPHCGPGYHGGVLKYLTAYSPTLQAKVQTLVDEGRLAEVLRARYGGVHDVRSDAALYDYTLELKNRHLRNASPVSKVAYDNKLKVIQHALGTHTTVSRVQGTKLKAKREIRIASLFRQTPPEFLKMIVVHELAHLKEREHDKAFYALCEHMEPAYHQIEFDLRMYLTQLDLSDEPVFTA
;
A
#
# COMPACT_ATOMS: atom_id res chain seq x y z
N MET A 1 34.23 10.27 41.89
CA MET A 1 33.43 10.99 40.87
C MET A 1 32.97 9.95 39.86
N GLY A 2 31.69 9.60 39.90
CA GLY A 2 31.10 8.61 39.01
C GLY A 2 30.86 9.23 37.63
N GLY A 3 31.31 8.53 36.58
CA GLY A 3 30.90 8.81 35.21
C GLY A 3 29.44 8.40 34.99
N PRO A 4 28.72 9.04 34.04
CA PRO A 4 27.35 8.69 33.73
C PRO A 4 27.28 7.30 33.05
N PRO A 5 26.20 6.52 33.27
CA PRO A 5 26.00 5.26 32.57
C PRO A 5 25.62 5.50 31.10
N GLU A 6 26.19 4.69 30.21
CA GLU A 6 25.85 4.62 28.79
C GLU A 6 24.35 4.33 28.62
N GLY A 7 23.69 5.21 27.86
CA GLY A 7 22.29 5.07 27.48
C GLY A 7 22.09 3.84 26.60
N ALA A 8 21.13 3.01 26.99
CA ALA A 8 20.66 1.86 26.26
C ALA A 8 20.31 2.24 24.81
N GLY A 9 20.98 1.60 23.85
CA GLY A 9 20.48 1.52 22.47
C GLY A 9 19.15 0.75 22.43
N PRO A 10 18.36 0.91 21.36
CA PRO A 10 17.08 0.24 21.26
C PRO A 10 17.30 -1.28 21.27
N HIS A 11 16.72 -1.94 22.27
CA HIS A 11 16.72 -3.38 22.42
C HIS A 11 15.92 -4.00 21.27
N CYS A 12 16.60 -4.45 20.22
CA CYS A 12 16.03 -5.42 19.28
C CYS A 12 15.81 -6.73 20.03
N GLY A 13 14.54 -7.03 20.35
CA GLY A 13 14.13 -8.29 20.96
C GLY A 13 14.42 -9.49 20.05
N PRO A 14 14.67 -10.68 20.61
CA PRO A 14 14.99 -11.86 19.83
C PRO A 14 13.71 -12.50 19.28
N GLY A 15 13.60 -12.59 17.96
CA GLY A 15 12.79 -13.63 17.31
C GLY A 15 11.73 -13.14 16.34
N TYR A 16 12.11 -12.90 15.08
CA TYR A 16 11.27 -13.25 13.92
C TYR A 16 12.18 -13.58 12.74
N HIS A 17 12.34 -14.88 12.44
CA HIS A 17 13.03 -15.37 11.23
C HIS A 17 12.09 -15.38 10.02
N GLY A 18 11.49 -14.22 9.72
CA GLY A 18 11.13 -13.82 8.38
C GLY A 18 11.92 -12.55 8.13
N GLY A 19 12.85 -12.55 7.17
CA GLY A 19 13.79 -11.44 7.01
C GLY A 19 13.08 -10.08 7.07
N VAL A 20 13.61 -9.16 7.87
CA VAL A 20 13.09 -7.80 8.10
C VAL A 20 12.61 -7.12 6.81
N LEU A 21 13.26 -7.42 5.68
CA LEU A 21 12.98 -6.88 4.36
C LEU A 21 12.09 -7.77 3.48
N LYS A 22 11.20 -8.60 4.05
CA LYS A 22 10.34 -9.52 3.28
C LYS A 22 9.48 -8.85 2.20
N TYR A 23 9.14 -7.57 2.36
CA TYR A 23 8.39 -6.79 1.36
C TYR A 23 9.25 -6.25 0.22
N LEU A 24 10.57 -6.24 0.39
CA LEU A 24 11.54 -5.60 -0.50
C LEU A 24 12.38 -6.62 -1.29
N THR A 25 12.03 -7.90 -1.23
CA THR A 25 12.73 -9.02 -1.90
C THR A 25 12.82 -8.88 -3.41
N ALA A 26 11.89 -8.14 -4.04
CA ALA A 26 11.88 -7.88 -5.48
C ALA A 26 12.80 -6.72 -5.92
N TYR A 27 13.35 -5.93 -4.99
CA TYR A 27 14.23 -4.79 -5.30
C TYR A 27 15.69 -5.21 -5.34
N SER A 28 16.55 -4.38 -5.95
CA SER A 28 17.98 -4.69 -6.04
C SER A 28 18.64 -4.84 -4.66
N PRO A 29 19.70 -5.67 -4.52
CA PRO A 29 20.43 -5.81 -3.27
C PRO A 29 20.95 -4.47 -2.71
N THR A 30 21.32 -3.55 -3.60
CA THR A 30 21.76 -2.20 -3.22
C THR A 30 20.64 -1.39 -2.55
N LEU A 31 19.40 -1.48 -3.03
CA LEU A 31 18.27 -0.81 -2.39
C LEU A 31 17.89 -1.50 -1.08
N GLN A 32 17.90 -2.83 -1.05
CA GLN A 32 17.66 -3.60 0.18
C GLN A 32 18.67 -3.23 1.27
N ALA A 33 19.96 -3.14 0.93
CA ALA A 33 21.01 -2.74 1.87
C ALA A 33 20.79 -1.33 2.43
N LYS A 34 20.38 -0.36 1.59
CA LYS A 34 20.05 1.00 2.06
C LYS A 34 18.88 1.00 3.04
N VAL A 35 17.83 0.22 2.77
CA VAL A 35 16.70 0.12 3.70
C VAL A 35 17.12 -0.61 4.99
N GLN A 36 17.96 -1.65 4.89
CA GLN A 36 18.51 -2.32 6.07
C GLN A 36 19.25 -1.33 6.98
N THR A 37 20.11 -0.47 6.42
CA THR A 37 20.80 0.56 7.19
C THR A 37 19.82 1.50 7.91
N LEU A 38 18.74 1.92 7.24
CA LEU A 38 17.70 2.74 7.89
C LEU A 38 16.98 2.01 9.02
N VAL A 39 16.79 0.70 8.89
CA VAL A 39 16.21 -0.13 9.95
C VAL A 39 17.18 -0.24 11.12
N ASP A 40 18.45 -0.57 10.86
CA ASP A 40 19.47 -0.75 11.89
C ASP A 40 19.72 0.54 12.68
N GLU A 41 19.59 1.70 12.01
CA GLU A 41 19.68 3.03 12.64
C GLU A 41 18.38 3.48 13.32
N GLY A 42 17.26 2.76 13.17
CA GLY A 42 15.95 3.15 13.72
C GLY A 42 15.34 4.40 13.06
N ARG A 43 15.74 4.73 11.83
CA ARG A 43 15.38 5.97 11.12
C ARG A 43 14.34 5.79 10.02
N LEU A 44 13.88 4.57 9.81
CA LEU A 44 12.93 4.26 8.73
C LEU A 44 11.61 5.07 8.85
N ALA A 45 11.02 5.13 10.04
CA ALA A 45 9.83 5.94 10.31
C ALA A 45 10.06 7.45 10.12
N GLU A 46 11.25 7.95 10.46
CA GLU A 46 11.63 9.36 10.26
C GLU A 46 11.66 9.70 8.77
N VAL A 47 12.30 8.87 7.95
CA VAL A 47 12.37 9.07 6.50
C VAL A 47 10.97 9.08 5.85
N LEU A 48 10.09 8.17 6.28
CA LEU A 48 8.70 8.12 5.80
C LEU A 48 7.92 9.38 6.19
N ARG A 49 8.03 9.85 7.43
CA ARG A 49 7.37 11.09 7.90
C ARG A 49 7.90 12.34 7.21
N ALA A 50 9.20 12.39 6.92
CA ALA A 50 9.78 13.53 6.20
C ALA A 50 9.27 13.60 4.74
N ARG A 51 8.92 12.45 4.15
CA ARG A 51 8.42 12.37 2.77
C ARG A 51 6.91 12.62 2.66
N TYR A 52 6.13 12.16 3.63
CA TYR A 52 4.67 12.22 3.59
C TYR A 52 4.12 13.03 4.76
N GLY A 53 3.25 14.00 4.45
CA GLY A 53 2.78 14.97 5.44
C GLY A 53 1.90 14.37 6.54
N GLY A 54 0.82 13.69 6.17
CA GLY A 54 -0.18 13.19 7.12
C GLY A 54 -1.16 12.23 6.45
N VAL A 55 -2.14 11.73 7.21
CA VAL A 55 -3.13 10.77 6.69
C VAL A 55 -4.29 11.48 5.98
N HIS A 56 -4.98 10.76 5.09
CA HIS A 56 -6.16 11.30 4.38
C HIS A 56 -7.48 11.20 5.18
N ASP A 57 -8.52 11.89 4.67
CA ASP A 57 -9.87 11.90 5.26
C ASP A 57 -10.82 10.83 4.72
N VAL A 58 -10.40 10.07 3.70
CA VAL A 58 -11.19 8.97 3.12
C VAL A 58 -11.23 7.78 4.10
N ARG A 59 -12.12 7.83 5.10
CA ARG A 59 -12.14 6.86 6.21
C ARG A 59 -13.38 5.98 6.26
N SER A 60 -14.32 6.16 5.33
CA SER A 60 -15.55 5.35 5.23
C SER A 60 -15.63 4.68 3.86
N ASP A 61 -16.41 3.60 3.77
CA ASP A 61 -16.62 2.90 2.49
C ASP A 61 -17.32 3.81 1.46
N ALA A 62 -18.19 4.72 1.92
CA ALA A 62 -18.84 5.72 1.08
C ALA A 62 -17.83 6.72 0.51
N ALA A 63 -16.97 7.30 1.36
CA ALA A 63 -15.92 8.21 0.90
C ALA A 63 -14.93 7.51 -0.05
N LEU A 64 -14.58 6.24 0.23
CA LEU A 64 -13.71 5.46 -0.63
C LEU A 64 -14.35 5.19 -1.99
N TYR A 65 -15.66 4.90 -2.01
CA TYR A 65 -16.41 4.74 -3.26
C TYR A 65 -16.36 6.00 -4.12
N ASP A 66 -16.67 7.15 -3.54
CA ASP A 66 -16.66 8.43 -4.24
C ASP A 66 -15.26 8.75 -4.77
N TYR A 67 -14.23 8.59 -3.93
CA TYR A 67 -12.83 8.79 -4.28
C TYR A 67 -12.37 7.90 -5.45
N THR A 68 -12.68 6.60 -5.39
CA THR A 68 -12.34 5.66 -6.47
C THR A 68 -13.10 5.98 -7.76
N LEU A 69 -14.36 6.37 -7.68
CA LEU A 69 -15.16 6.70 -8.85
C LEU A 69 -14.66 7.99 -9.53
N GLU A 70 -14.22 8.99 -8.76
CA GLU A 70 -13.59 10.20 -9.29
C GLU A 70 -12.34 9.85 -10.11
N LEU A 71 -11.43 9.04 -9.56
CA LEU A 71 -10.23 8.59 -10.27
C LEU A 71 -10.56 7.75 -11.51
N LYS A 72 -11.52 6.81 -11.40
CA LYS A 72 -12.00 6.03 -12.55
C LYS A 72 -12.54 6.93 -13.66
N ASN A 73 -13.33 7.94 -13.33
CA ASN A 73 -13.93 8.83 -14.32
C ASN A 73 -12.90 9.80 -14.94
N ARG A 74 -11.84 10.14 -14.20
CA ARG A 74 -10.72 10.94 -14.71
C ARG A 74 -9.92 10.16 -15.75
N HIS A 75 -9.54 8.91 -15.47
CA HIS A 75 -8.57 8.17 -16.28
C HIS A 75 -9.15 7.02 -17.12
N LEU A 76 -10.28 6.44 -16.71
CA LEU A 76 -10.84 5.18 -17.23
C LEU A 76 -12.33 5.31 -17.59
N ARG A 77 -12.71 6.39 -18.30
CA ARG A 77 -14.11 6.70 -18.66
C ARG A 77 -14.87 5.51 -19.28
N ASN A 78 -14.21 4.74 -20.13
CA ASN A 78 -14.80 3.60 -20.86
C ASN A 78 -14.60 2.24 -20.16
N ALA A 79 -14.00 2.20 -18.97
CA ALA A 79 -13.81 0.94 -18.24
C ALA A 79 -15.11 0.43 -17.61
N SER A 80 -15.14 -0.88 -17.34
CA SER A 80 -16.28 -1.58 -16.74
C SER A 80 -16.81 -0.85 -15.49
N PRO A 81 -18.14 -0.84 -15.25
CA PRO A 81 -18.70 -0.25 -14.05
C PRO A 81 -18.21 -0.95 -12.78
N VAL A 82 -17.94 -0.15 -11.74
CA VAL A 82 -17.63 -0.62 -10.39
C VAL A 82 -18.92 -0.61 -9.57
N SER A 83 -19.36 -1.78 -9.11
CA SER A 83 -20.60 -1.89 -8.31
C SER A 83 -20.39 -1.64 -6.83
N LYS A 84 -19.16 -1.83 -6.35
CA LYS A 84 -18.84 -1.69 -4.93
C LYS A 84 -17.36 -1.37 -4.77
N VAL A 85 -17.08 -0.46 -3.84
CA VAL A 85 -15.75 -0.23 -3.31
C VAL A 85 -15.90 -0.24 -1.79
N ALA A 86 -15.05 -0.98 -1.10
CA ALA A 86 -15.10 -1.07 0.34
C ALA A 86 -13.73 -1.40 0.90
N TYR A 87 -13.47 -0.92 2.12
CA TYR A 87 -12.34 -1.42 2.88
C TYR A 87 -12.63 -2.82 3.41
N ASP A 88 -11.59 -3.64 3.54
CA ASP A 88 -11.68 -5.02 4.02
C ASP A 88 -10.64 -5.25 5.12
N ASN A 89 -11.09 -5.71 6.29
CA ASN A 89 -10.26 -5.99 7.47
C ASN A 89 -9.54 -7.35 7.37
N LYS A 90 -10.02 -8.25 6.52
CA LYS A 90 -9.46 -9.60 6.32
C LYS A 90 -8.40 -9.64 5.22
N LEU A 91 -8.32 -8.54 4.44
CA LEU A 91 -7.38 -8.40 3.35
C LEU A 91 -5.95 -8.29 3.89
N LYS A 92 -5.18 -9.36 3.75
CA LYS A 92 -3.75 -9.32 4.05
C LYS A 92 -3.03 -8.68 2.87
N VAL A 93 -2.40 -7.52 3.11
CA VAL A 93 -1.59 -6.79 2.11
C VAL A 93 -0.43 -7.65 1.56
N ILE A 94 -0.07 -8.71 2.27
CA ILE A 94 1.23 -9.38 2.17
C ILE A 94 1.25 -10.57 1.21
N GLN A 95 0.12 -11.16 0.82
CA GLN A 95 0.23 -12.47 0.16
C GLN A 95 0.74 -12.40 -1.29
N HIS A 96 0.50 -11.31 -2.03
CA HIS A 96 1.10 -11.08 -3.36
C HIS A 96 1.28 -9.58 -3.68
N ALA A 97 1.82 -8.82 -2.71
CA ALA A 97 2.30 -7.43 -2.84
C ALA A 97 1.43 -6.46 -3.67
N LEU A 98 0.33 -5.98 -3.06
CA LEU A 98 -0.51 -4.84 -3.49
C LEU A 98 -1.76 -5.09 -4.34
N GLY A 99 -2.22 -6.34 -4.44
CA GLY A 99 -3.58 -6.62 -4.87
C GLY A 99 -4.02 -7.99 -4.40
N THR A 100 -5.10 -8.07 -3.61
CA THR A 100 -5.74 -9.37 -3.36
C THR A 100 -6.82 -9.48 -4.42
N HIS A 101 -6.49 -10.13 -5.53
CA HIS A 101 -7.45 -10.46 -6.57
C HIS A 101 -8.59 -11.30 -6.01
N THR A 102 -9.61 -10.64 -5.47
CA THR A 102 -10.93 -11.24 -5.29
C THR A 102 -11.87 -10.51 -6.22
N THR A 103 -11.70 -10.74 -7.52
CA THR A 103 -12.81 -10.52 -8.45
C THR A 103 -13.89 -11.53 -8.09
N VAL A 104 -14.79 -11.18 -7.18
CA VAL A 104 -16.05 -11.93 -7.02
C VAL A 104 -16.96 -11.52 -8.17
N SER A 105 -16.75 -12.12 -9.34
CA SER A 105 -17.71 -12.05 -10.44
C SER A 105 -18.88 -12.95 -10.08
N ARG A 106 -19.92 -12.41 -9.43
CA ARG A 106 -21.17 -13.16 -9.23
C ARG A 106 -21.97 -13.15 -10.54
N VAL A 107 -21.80 -14.19 -11.36
CA VAL A 107 -22.63 -14.44 -12.54
C VAL A 107 -23.99 -15.00 -12.07
N GLN A 108 -25.00 -14.12 -11.97
CA GLN A 108 -26.36 -14.50 -11.60
C GLN A 108 -27.30 -14.42 -12.82
N GLY A 109 -27.32 -15.47 -13.63
CA GLY A 109 -28.31 -15.60 -14.71
C GLY A 109 -28.00 -14.81 -15.98
N THR A 110 -28.62 -15.26 -17.07
CA THR A 110 -28.34 -14.99 -18.48
C THR A 110 -28.27 -13.48 -18.81
N LYS A 111 -27.13 -13.07 -19.41
CA LYS A 111 -26.74 -11.69 -19.77
C LYS A 111 -26.55 -10.72 -18.59
N LEU A 112 -25.45 -10.85 -17.86
CA LEU A 112 -24.99 -9.83 -16.91
C LEU A 112 -23.71 -9.16 -17.42
N LYS A 113 -23.76 -7.83 -17.56
CA LYS A 113 -22.54 -7.00 -17.49
C LYS A 113 -21.86 -7.36 -16.17
N ALA A 114 -20.70 -8.02 -16.22
CA ALA A 114 -19.94 -8.37 -15.03
C ALA A 114 -19.62 -7.08 -14.27
N LYS A 115 -20.29 -6.85 -13.14
CA LYS A 115 -20.02 -5.71 -12.28
C LYS A 115 -18.82 -6.05 -11.39
N ARG A 116 -17.83 -5.15 -11.34
CA ARG A 116 -16.59 -5.36 -10.57
C ARG A 116 -16.74 -4.80 -9.16
N GLU A 117 -16.28 -5.55 -8.17
CA GLU A 117 -16.09 -5.06 -6.81
C GLU A 117 -14.59 -4.78 -6.58
N ILE A 118 -14.28 -3.65 -5.93
CA ILE A 118 -12.93 -3.28 -5.50
C ILE A 118 -12.88 -3.38 -3.97
N ARG A 119 -11.82 -3.99 -3.45
CA ARG A 119 -11.59 -4.14 -2.01
C ARG A 119 -10.21 -3.60 -1.66
N ILE A 120 -10.15 -2.67 -0.71
CA ILE A 120 -8.90 -2.05 -0.25
C ILE A 120 -8.62 -2.51 1.18
N ALA A 121 -7.38 -2.85 1.52
CA ALA A 121 -7.05 -3.26 2.88
C ALA A 121 -7.33 -2.13 3.87
N SER A 122 -7.88 -2.44 5.03
CA SER A 122 -8.24 -1.41 6.03
C SER A 122 -7.04 -0.66 6.61
N LEU A 123 -5.81 -1.18 6.42
CA LEU A 123 -4.56 -0.44 6.62
C LEU A 123 -4.61 0.95 5.97
N PHE A 124 -5.07 1.03 4.72
CA PHE A 124 -5.13 2.27 3.95
C PHE A 124 -6.22 3.23 4.42
N ARG A 125 -6.86 3.02 5.58
CA ARG A 125 -7.71 4.06 6.21
C ARG A 125 -6.87 5.10 6.94
N GLN A 126 -5.65 4.74 7.35
CA GLN A 126 -4.76 5.55 8.19
C GLN A 126 -3.38 5.68 7.52
N THR A 127 -3.38 6.03 6.24
CA THR A 127 -2.16 6.21 5.45
C THR A 127 -2.15 7.58 4.77
N PRO A 128 -0.98 8.03 4.27
CA PRO A 128 -0.88 9.19 3.40
C PRO A 128 -1.81 9.10 2.19
N PRO A 129 -2.35 10.23 1.70
CA PRO A 129 -3.20 10.26 0.51
C PRO A 129 -2.53 9.61 -0.71
N GLU A 130 -1.20 9.67 -0.82
CA GLU A 130 -0.41 9.04 -1.88
C GLU A 130 -0.52 7.51 -1.83
N PHE A 131 -0.45 6.91 -0.64
CA PHE A 131 -0.57 5.44 -0.48
C PHE A 131 -1.97 4.97 -0.85
N LEU A 132 -3.01 5.71 -0.42
CA LEU A 132 -4.38 5.44 -0.82
C LEU A 132 -4.56 5.57 -2.34
N LYS A 133 -4.05 6.65 -2.93
CA LYS A 133 -4.14 6.86 -4.37
C LYS A 133 -3.47 5.73 -5.14
N MET A 134 -2.24 5.38 -4.75
CA MET A 134 -1.44 4.32 -5.38
C MET A 134 -2.20 2.99 -5.38
N ILE A 135 -2.75 2.56 -4.25
CA ILE A 135 -3.49 1.28 -4.20
C ILE A 135 -4.82 1.37 -4.98
N VAL A 136 -5.50 2.51 -4.97
CA VAL A 136 -6.74 2.67 -5.74
C VAL A 136 -6.46 2.63 -7.25
N VAL A 137 -5.39 3.27 -7.73
CA VAL A 137 -5.03 3.20 -9.16
C VAL A 137 -4.58 1.80 -9.57
N HIS A 138 -3.92 1.05 -8.67
CA HIS A 138 -3.60 -0.37 -8.89
C HIS A 138 -4.86 -1.20 -9.15
N GLU A 139 -5.84 -1.11 -8.25
CA GLU A 139 -7.10 -1.85 -8.40
C GLU A 139 -7.92 -1.37 -9.61
N LEU A 140 -7.85 -0.08 -9.95
CA LEU A 140 -8.48 0.46 -11.16
C LEU A 140 -7.81 -0.05 -12.44
N ALA A 141 -6.48 -0.22 -12.46
CA ALA A 141 -5.77 -0.78 -13.60
C ALA A 141 -6.24 -2.21 -13.90
N HIS A 142 -6.60 -2.98 -12.87
CA HIS A 142 -7.21 -4.31 -13.01
C HIS A 142 -8.57 -4.35 -13.70
N LEU A 143 -9.22 -3.22 -13.92
CA LEU A 143 -10.42 -3.16 -14.77
C LEU A 143 -10.10 -3.37 -16.26
N LYS A 144 -8.84 -3.17 -16.67
CA LYS A 144 -8.36 -3.32 -18.05
C LYS A 144 -7.28 -4.41 -18.17
N GLU A 145 -6.33 -4.44 -17.24
CA GLU A 145 -5.16 -5.31 -17.30
C GLU A 145 -5.16 -6.34 -16.17
N ARG A 146 -5.21 -7.63 -16.51
CA ARG A 146 -5.38 -8.70 -15.51
C ARG A 146 -4.09 -9.10 -14.82
N GLU A 147 -2.98 -9.07 -15.54
CA GLU A 147 -1.65 -9.49 -15.06
C GLU A 147 -0.78 -8.27 -14.76
N HIS A 148 0.10 -8.37 -13.78
CA HIS A 148 1.06 -7.31 -13.41
C HIS A 148 2.25 -7.25 -14.39
N ASP A 149 1.96 -6.95 -15.65
CA ASP A 149 2.95 -6.81 -16.72
C ASP A 149 3.24 -5.34 -17.07
N LYS A 150 4.00 -5.12 -18.15
CA LYS A 150 4.37 -3.77 -18.61
C LYS A 150 3.16 -2.88 -18.91
N ALA A 151 2.07 -3.44 -19.44
CA ALA A 151 0.88 -2.66 -19.76
C ALA A 151 0.14 -2.24 -18.47
N PHE A 152 0.07 -3.15 -17.50
CA PHE A 152 -0.49 -2.84 -16.18
C PHE A 152 0.27 -1.70 -15.49
N TYR A 153 1.60 -1.79 -15.41
CA TYR A 153 2.39 -0.74 -14.76
C TYR A 153 2.35 0.58 -15.51
N ALA A 154 2.39 0.56 -16.84
CA ALA A 154 2.22 1.78 -17.65
C ALA A 154 0.85 2.44 -17.40
N LEU A 155 -0.21 1.65 -17.20
CA LEU A 155 -1.53 2.17 -16.86
C LEU A 155 -1.57 2.77 -15.44
N CYS A 156 -0.88 2.15 -14.49
CA CYS A 156 -0.73 2.70 -13.14
C CYS A 156 0.01 4.04 -13.16
N GLU A 157 1.15 4.12 -13.84
CA GLU A 157 1.95 5.36 -14.00
C GLU A 157 1.17 6.47 -14.71
N HIS A 158 0.30 6.12 -15.66
CA HIS A 158 -0.58 7.09 -16.31
C HIS A 158 -1.57 7.75 -15.32
N MET A 159 -2.04 7.02 -14.31
CA MET A 159 -2.96 7.52 -13.29
C MET A 159 -2.24 8.17 -12.10
N GLU A 160 -1.04 7.67 -11.77
CA GLU A 160 -0.17 8.18 -10.73
C GLU A 160 1.30 8.14 -11.21
N PRO A 161 1.85 9.26 -11.72
CA PRO A 161 3.22 9.29 -12.26
C PRO A 161 4.31 8.86 -11.28
N ALA A 162 4.10 8.98 -9.97
CA ALA A 162 5.04 8.53 -8.95
C ALA A 162 4.76 7.09 -8.46
N TYR A 163 3.94 6.31 -9.17
CA TYR A 163 3.42 5.00 -8.74
C TYR A 163 4.51 4.08 -8.16
N HIS A 164 5.61 3.85 -8.91
CA HIS A 164 6.65 2.93 -8.46
C HIS A 164 7.40 3.40 -7.21
N GLN A 165 7.61 4.72 -7.08
CA GLN A 165 8.24 5.29 -5.88
C GLN A 165 7.31 5.13 -4.67
N ILE A 166 6.02 5.42 -4.85
CA ILE A 166 5.03 5.30 -3.78
C ILE A 166 4.82 3.83 -3.39
N GLU A 167 4.83 2.90 -4.35
CA GLU A 167 4.80 1.45 -4.07
C GLU A 167 6.02 1.02 -3.24
N PHE A 168 7.21 1.49 -3.60
CA PHE A 168 8.43 1.19 -2.85
C PHE A 168 8.36 1.74 -1.42
N ASP A 169 7.93 2.99 -1.27
CA ASP A 169 7.80 3.65 0.03
C ASP A 169 6.72 2.98 0.90
N LEU A 170 5.63 2.49 0.29
CA LEU A 170 4.64 1.67 1.00
C LEU A 170 5.25 0.36 1.52
N ARG A 171 6.11 -0.30 0.74
CA ARG A 171 6.79 -1.52 1.21
C ARG A 171 7.76 -1.23 2.35
N MET A 172 8.41 -0.07 2.35
CA MET A 172 9.17 0.42 3.51
C MET A 172 8.25 0.65 4.73
N TYR A 173 7.08 1.26 4.52
CA TYR A 173 6.09 1.45 5.59
C TYR A 173 5.58 0.12 6.17
N LEU A 174 5.32 -0.89 5.34
CA LEU A 174 4.96 -2.23 5.81
C LEU A 174 6.09 -2.88 6.63
N THR A 175 7.36 -2.69 6.24
CA THR A 175 8.50 -3.11 7.06
C THR A 175 8.50 -2.40 8.41
N GLN A 176 8.25 -1.08 8.46
CA GLN A 176 8.17 -0.34 9.71
C GLN A 176 7.06 -0.84 10.64
N LEU A 177 5.88 -1.17 10.10
CA LEU A 177 4.77 -1.72 10.87
C LEU A 177 5.06 -3.11 11.46
N ASP A 178 5.87 -3.92 10.79
CA ASP A 178 6.29 -5.22 11.35
C ASP A 178 7.37 -5.07 12.44
N LEU A 179 8.14 -3.98 12.40
CA LEU A 179 9.20 -3.69 13.36
C LEU A 179 8.69 -3.01 14.63
N SER A 180 7.59 -2.29 14.54
CA SER A 180 7.07 -1.46 15.63
C SER A 180 5.56 -1.26 15.51
N ASP A 181 4.88 -1.30 16.65
CA ASP A 181 3.46 -0.96 16.77
C ASP A 181 3.19 0.56 16.80
N GLU A 182 4.24 1.39 16.77
CA GLU A 182 4.11 2.84 16.82
C GLU A 182 3.54 3.41 15.50
N PRO A 183 2.53 4.28 15.56
CA PRO A 183 2.01 4.94 14.37
C PRO A 183 3.09 5.79 13.68
N VAL A 184 3.36 5.50 12.41
CA VAL A 184 4.29 6.31 11.60
C VAL A 184 3.66 7.66 11.22
N PHE A 185 2.38 7.65 10.85
CA PHE A 185 1.65 8.84 10.44
C PHE A 185 0.59 9.18 11.47
N THR A 186 0.38 10.47 11.69
CA THR A 186 -0.64 10.99 12.60
C THR A 186 -1.69 11.77 11.79
N ALA A 187 -2.90 11.86 12.37
CA ALA A 187 -4.04 12.59 11.81
C ALA A 187 -4.05 14.06 12.21
#